data_AF-A0A1G8L883-F1
#
_entry.id   AF-A0A1G8L883-F1
#
_cell.length_a   1.000
_cell.length_b   1.000
_cell.length_c   1.000
_cell.angle_alpha   90.00
_cell.angle_beta   90.00
_cell.angle_gamma   90.00
#
_symmetry.space_group_name_H-M   'P 1'
#
loop_
_entity.id
_entity.type
_entity.pdbx_description
1 polymer ?
#
loop_
_entity_poly.entity_id
_entity_poly.type
_entity_poly.pdbx_seq_one_letter_code
_entity_poly.pdbx_strand_id
1 'polypeptide(L)'
;MSQNPEINQSGSASINSGQYCTWKTANGTSSTLNITNASLANNLTVAITGAPASGLTVQVNGAMVSSVDGIWTLPPNNPSMAIIATGNFLGTTVTITNITNVQNDAQAAIQCQTSQS
;
A
#
# COMPACT_ATOMS: atom_id res chain seq x y z
N MET A 1 -5.66 -16.24 -16.03
CA MET A 1 -5.79 -15.66 -14.67
C MET A 1 -4.69 -14.65 -14.51
N SER A 2 -5.00 -13.38 -14.19
CA SER A 2 -3.97 -12.38 -13.93
C SER A 2 -3.25 -12.74 -12.63
N GLN A 3 -1.93 -12.92 -12.70
CA GLN A 3 -1.10 -13.24 -11.55
C GLN A 3 -1.05 -12.02 -10.61
N ASN A 4 -1.20 -12.25 -9.31
CA ASN A 4 -1.04 -11.19 -8.32
C ASN A 4 0.38 -10.58 -8.43
N PRO A 5 0.51 -9.25 -8.50
CA PRO A 5 1.80 -8.60 -8.69
C PRO A 5 2.74 -8.83 -7.51
N GLU A 6 4.03 -8.91 -7.84
CA GLU A 6 5.12 -8.87 -6.88
C GLU A 6 6.03 -7.69 -7.22
N ILE A 7 6.29 -6.82 -6.26
CA ILE A 7 7.27 -5.73 -6.36
C ILE A 7 8.53 -6.14 -5.62
N ASN A 8 9.69 -6.06 -6.28
CA ASN A 8 10.99 -6.29 -5.64
C ASN A 8 11.70 -4.95 -5.41
N GLN A 9 11.76 -4.52 -4.15
CA GLN A 9 12.29 -3.24 -3.66
C GLN A 9 11.55 -2.01 -4.20
N SER A 10 11.62 -1.73 -5.50
CA SER A 10 10.97 -0.59 -6.14
C SER A 10 10.11 -1.02 -7.32
N GLY A 11 9.00 -0.33 -7.53
CA GLY A 11 8.08 -0.61 -8.63
C GLY A 11 6.67 -0.15 -8.33
N SER A 12 5.78 -0.39 -9.27
CA SER A 12 4.36 -0.08 -9.13
C SER A 12 3.49 -1.27 -9.47
N ALA A 13 2.29 -1.28 -8.91
CA ALA A 13 1.28 -2.29 -9.18
C ALA A 13 -0.12 -1.69 -9.07
N SER A 14 -1.08 -2.31 -9.74
CA SER A 14 -2.50 -2.05 -9.52
C SER A 14 -3.23 -3.35 -9.20
N ILE A 15 -4.14 -3.30 -8.23
CA ILE A 15 -4.92 -4.45 -7.79
C ILE A 15 -6.41 -4.09 -7.65
N ASN A 16 -7.28 -4.88 -8.26
CA ASN A 16 -8.74 -4.77 -8.13
C ASN A 16 -9.24 -5.56 -6.91
N SER A 17 -10.53 -5.45 -6.59
CA SER A 17 -11.17 -6.23 -5.52
C SER A 17 -10.81 -7.72 -5.58
N GLY A 18 -10.39 -8.27 -4.44
CA GLY A 18 -10.02 -9.68 -4.29
C GLY A 18 -8.60 -10.03 -4.74
N GLN A 19 -7.85 -9.08 -5.30
CA GLN A 19 -6.43 -9.25 -5.62
C GLN A 19 -5.53 -8.74 -4.50
N TYR A 20 -4.27 -9.16 -4.55
CA TYR A 20 -3.23 -8.67 -3.64
C TYR A 20 -1.93 -8.37 -4.39
N CYS A 21 -1.09 -7.55 -3.79
CA CYS A 21 0.29 -7.30 -4.19
C CYS A 21 1.22 -7.70 -3.05
N THR A 22 2.29 -8.43 -3.35
CA THR A 22 3.40 -8.63 -2.41
C THR A 22 4.53 -7.67 -2.73
N TRP A 23 5.16 -7.10 -1.72
CA TRP A 23 6.31 -6.23 -1.84
C TRP A 23 7.46 -6.77 -1.00
N LYS A 24 8.54 -7.20 -1.66
CA LYS A 24 9.78 -7.62 -1.04
C LYS A 24 10.64 -6.39 -0.77
N THR A 25 10.77 -6.01 0.50
CA THR A 25 11.44 -4.76 0.89
C THR A 25 12.96 -4.94 1.00
N ALA A 26 13.70 -3.85 1.02
CA ALA A 26 15.13 -3.86 1.34
C ALA A 26 15.35 -3.82 2.86
N ASN A 27 16.45 -4.42 3.33
CA ASN A 27 16.90 -4.31 4.72
C ASN A 27 18.01 -3.25 4.83
N GLY A 28 17.92 -2.38 5.83
CA GLY A 28 18.96 -1.40 6.15
C GLY A 28 18.82 -0.08 5.39
N THR A 29 17.84 0.03 4.50
CA THR A 29 17.67 1.19 3.61
C THR A 29 16.23 1.70 3.67
N SER A 30 16.07 3.02 3.68
CA SER A 30 14.75 3.64 3.69
C SER A 30 13.99 3.33 2.40
N SER A 31 12.72 2.98 2.53
CA SER A 31 11.78 2.82 1.43
C SER A 31 10.49 3.57 1.73
N THR A 32 9.76 3.89 0.67
CA THR A 32 8.45 4.51 0.72
C THR A 32 7.43 3.57 0.09
N LEU A 33 6.35 3.28 0.81
CA LEU A 33 5.11 2.73 0.30
C LEU A 33 4.11 3.86 0.14
N ASN A 34 3.51 3.97 -1.04
CA ASN A 34 2.42 4.89 -1.33
C ASN A 34 1.25 4.10 -1.96
N ILE A 35 0.07 4.20 -1.36
CA ILE A 35 -1.15 3.56 -1.87
C ILE A 35 -2.21 4.64 -2.04
N THR A 36 -2.78 4.73 -3.23
CA THR A 36 -3.91 5.61 -3.52
C THR A 36 -5.09 4.81 -4.05
N ASN A 37 -6.30 5.37 -3.90
CA ASN A 37 -7.46 4.90 -4.63
C ASN A 37 -7.39 5.43 -6.06
N ALA A 38 -7.48 4.56 -7.06
CA ALA A 38 -7.56 4.95 -8.47
C ALA A 38 -9.03 5.17 -8.93
N SER A 39 -10.01 4.72 -8.15
CA SER A 39 -11.43 4.93 -8.42
C SER A 39 -11.88 6.35 -8.10
N LEU A 40 -12.74 6.92 -8.94
CA LEU A 40 -13.40 8.22 -8.71
C LEU A 40 -14.81 8.08 -8.13
N ALA A 41 -15.31 6.85 -7.98
CA ALA A 41 -16.70 6.59 -7.58
C ALA A 41 -16.83 5.87 -6.23
N ASN A 42 -15.92 4.95 -5.92
CA ASN A 42 -16.07 4.04 -4.79
C ASN A 42 -14.93 4.19 -3.80
N ASN A 43 -15.22 3.91 -2.52
CA ASN A 43 -14.20 3.79 -1.50
C ASN A 43 -13.36 2.54 -1.73
N LEU A 44 -12.04 2.68 -1.61
CA LEU A 44 -11.11 1.57 -1.58
C LEU A 44 -10.91 1.13 -0.14
N THR A 45 -11.03 -0.16 0.13
CA THR A 45 -10.60 -0.77 1.40
C THR A 45 -9.44 -1.72 1.16
N VAL A 46 -8.32 -1.48 1.82
CA VAL A 46 -7.12 -2.31 1.75
C VAL A 46 -6.76 -2.87 3.12
N ALA A 47 -6.28 -4.12 3.14
CA ALA A 47 -5.58 -4.70 4.27
C ALA A 47 -4.08 -4.71 3.98
N ILE A 48 -3.27 -4.21 4.90
CA ILE A 48 -1.80 -4.21 4.83
C ILE A 48 -1.27 -5.06 5.97
N THR A 49 -0.35 -5.96 5.66
CA THR A 49 0.27 -6.87 6.63
C THR A 49 1.76 -7.06 6.34
N GLY A 50 2.55 -7.34 7.38
CA GLY A 50 3.96 -7.73 7.26
C GLY A 50 4.93 -6.57 7.28
N ALA A 51 4.47 -5.33 7.49
CA ALA A 51 5.36 -4.21 7.78
C ALA A 51 5.92 -4.33 9.22
N PRO A 52 7.13 -3.83 9.49
CA PRO A 52 7.67 -3.81 10.84
C PRO A 52 6.84 -2.92 11.77
N ALA A 53 6.77 -3.31 13.05
CA ALA A 53 6.00 -2.59 14.07
C ALA A 53 6.59 -1.23 14.48
N SER A 54 7.81 -0.92 14.05
CA SER A 54 8.51 0.34 14.35
C SER A 54 9.50 0.70 13.24
N GLY A 55 10.04 1.92 13.30
CA GLY A 55 11.01 2.42 12.32
C GLY A 55 10.38 3.01 11.05
N LEU A 56 9.05 3.13 11.02
CA LEU A 56 8.29 3.76 9.95
C LEU A 56 7.61 5.05 10.44
N THR A 57 7.61 6.06 9.60
CA THR A 57 6.69 7.21 9.68
C THR A 57 5.51 6.91 8.77
N VAL A 58 4.30 6.90 9.34
CA VAL A 58 3.09 6.50 8.61
C VAL A 58 2.07 7.64 8.65
N GLN A 59 1.55 7.97 7.48
CA GLN A 59 0.49 8.94 7.27
C GLN A 59 -0.65 8.31 6.48
N VAL A 60 -1.87 8.50 6.96
CA VAL A 60 -3.09 8.11 6.24
C VAL A 60 -3.92 9.37 6.07
N ASN A 61 -4.12 9.78 4.81
CA ASN A 61 -4.79 11.04 4.48
C ASN A 61 -4.22 12.25 5.25
N GLY A 62 -2.89 12.34 5.33
CA GLY A 62 -2.18 13.41 6.05
C GLY A 62 -2.19 13.32 7.57
N ALA A 63 -2.95 12.41 8.17
CA ALA A 63 -2.93 12.16 9.62
C ALA A 63 -1.85 11.13 9.97
N MET A 64 -1.04 11.45 10.99
CA MET A 64 -0.02 10.53 11.51
C MET A 64 -0.67 9.36 12.25
N VAL A 65 -0.21 8.15 11.98
CA VAL A 65 -0.65 6.92 12.67
C VAL A 65 0.57 6.11 13.13
N SER A 66 0.35 5.20 14.08
CA SER A 66 1.43 4.44 14.73
C SER A 66 1.96 3.27 13.90
N SER A 67 1.19 2.76 12.94
CA SER A 67 1.52 1.60 12.12
C SER A 67 0.84 1.69 10.76
N VAL A 68 1.46 1.09 9.74
CA VAL A 68 0.84 0.90 8.41
C VAL A 68 0.13 -0.44 8.31
N ASP A 69 0.52 -1.44 9.11
CA ASP A 69 -0.20 -2.71 9.21
C ASP A 69 -1.60 -2.45 9.79
N GLY A 70 -2.63 -2.93 9.10
CA GLY A 70 -4.02 -2.66 9.45
C GLY A 70 -4.95 -2.68 8.25
N ILE A 71 -6.21 -2.30 8.50
CA ILE A 71 -7.23 -2.11 7.47
C ILE A 71 -7.48 -0.61 7.32
N TRP A 72 -7.41 -0.14 6.09
CA TRP A 72 -7.54 1.27 5.75
C TRP A 72 -8.58 1.47 4.67
N THR A 73 -9.34 2.57 4.80
CA THR A 73 -10.29 2.99 3.79
C THR A 73 -9.86 4.33 3.21
N LEU A 74 -9.72 4.38 1.89
CA LEU A 74 -9.47 5.60 1.14
C LEU A 74 -10.77 5.98 0.38
N PRO A 75 -11.22 7.25 0.46
CA PRO A 75 -12.35 7.70 -0.34
C PRO A 75 -12.00 7.72 -1.83
N PRO A 76 -12.96 8.03 -2.72
CA PRO A 76 -12.67 8.16 -4.14
C PRO A 76 -11.62 9.25 -4.39
N ASN A 77 -10.90 9.14 -5.51
CA ASN A 77 -9.73 9.94 -5.86
C ASN A 77 -10.06 11.40 -6.25
N ASN A 78 -10.85 12.10 -5.43
CA ASN A 78 -11.22 13.50 -5.63
C ASN A 78 -11.70 14.12 -4.29
N PRO A 79 -10.82 14.76 -3.50
CA PRO A 79 -9.37 14.92 -3.71
C PRO A 79 -8.59 13.61 -3.50
N SER A 80 -7.38 13.53 -4.04
CA SER A 80 -6.53 12.34 -3.88
C SER A 80 -6.08 12.19 -2.43
N MET A 81 -6.35 11.02 -1.85
CA MET A 81 -5.90 10.63 -0.51
C MET A 81 -5.02 9.39 -0.60
N ALA A 82 -4.05 9.29 0.30
CA ALA A 82 -3.04 8.26 0.27
C ALA A 82 -2.76 7.65 1.64
N ILE A 83 -2.31 6.40 1.62
CA ILE A 83 -1.56 5.77 2.71
C ILE A 83 -0.09 5.87 2.32
N ILE A 84 0.70 6.53 3.15
CA ILE A 84 2.14 6.73 2.94
C ILE A 84 2.86 6.16 4.16
N ALA A 85 3.80 5.24 3.93
CA ALA A 85 4.69 4.73 4.97
C ALA A 85 6.13 4.81 4.49
N THR A 86 6.96 5.53 5.25
CA THR A 86 8.36 5.80 4.91
C THR A 86 9.28 5.36 6.04
N GLY A 87 10.32 4.62 5.72
CA GLY A 87 11.32 4.17 6.68
C GLY A 87 11.99 2.87 6.27
N ASN A 88 12.71 2.24 7.18
CA ASN A 88 13.35 0.95 6.92
C ASN A 88 12.34 -0.18 7.18
N PHE A 89 11.95 -0.90 6.14
CA PHE A 89 11.01 -2.03 6.22
C PHE A 89 11.69 -3.36 6.64
N LEU A 90 12.98 -3.33 7.00
CA LEU A 90 13.72 -4.46 7.59
C LEU A 90 13.82 -5.72 6.71
N GLY A 91 13.65 -5.58 5.40
CA GLY A 91 13.66 -6.73 4.48
C GLY A 91 12.44 -7.65 4.64
N THR A 92 11.35 -7.19 5.27
CA THR A 92 10.11 -7.96 5.35
C THR A 92 9.40 -8.04 4.00
N THR A 93 8.45 -8.98 3.90
CA THR A 93 7.48 -9.02 2.80
C THR A 93 6.19 -8.37 3.26
N VAL A 94 5.86 -7.22 2.68
CA VAL A 94 4.59 -6.53 2.90
C VAL A 94 3.56 -7.05 1.92
N THR A 95 2.37 -7.40 2.39
CA THR A 95 1.24 -7.79 1.55
C THR A 95 0.15 -6.74 1.62
N ILE A 96 -0.26 -6.23 0.46
CA ILE A 96 -1.35 -5.28 0.28
C ILE A 96 -2.49 -6.00 -0.41
N THR A 97 -3.61 -6.17 0.26
CA THR A 97 -4.79 -6.86 -0.26
C THR A 97 -5.92 -5.87 -0.46
N ASN A 98 -6.51 -5.85 -1.66
CA ASN A 98 -7.71 -5.07 -1.91
C ASN A 98 -8.93 -5.90 -1.49
N ILE A 99 -9.53 -5.51 -0.37
CA ILE A 99 -10.69 -6.18 0.23
C ILE A 99 -11.99 -5.40 -0.01
N THR A 100 -11.98 -4.45 -0.95
CA THR A 100 -13.20 -3.73 -1.37
C THR A 100 -14.23 -4.74 -1.88
N ASN A 101 -15.51 -4.51 -1.57
CA ASN A 101 -16.59 -5.33 -2.12
C ASN A 101 -16.57 -5.26 -3.65
N VAL A 102 -16.51 -6.42 -4.32
CA VAL A 102 -16.50 -6.56 -5.79
C VAL A 102 -17.70 -5.90 -6.48
N GLN A 103 -18.83 -5.72 -5.79
CA GLN A 103 -20.01 -5.02 -6.31
C GLN A 103 -19.82 -3.49 -6.39
N ASN A 104 -18.91 -2.95 -5.58
CA ASN A 104 -18.52 -1.54 -5.54
C ASN A 104 -17.00 -1.43 -5.70
N ASP A 105 -16.47 -2.07 -6.75
CA ASP A 105 -15.03 -2.21 -6.96
C ASP A 105 -14.31 -0.85 -6.97
N ALA A 106 -13.13 -0.83 -6.38
CA ALA A 106 -12.21 0.30 -6.36
C ALA A 106 -10.81 -0.26 -6.51
N GLN A 107 -10.02 0.31 -7.41
CA GLN A 107 -8.66 -0.16 -7.67
C GLN A 107 -7.67 0.53 -6.73
N ALA A 108 -6.76 -0.25 -6.13
CA ALA A 108 -5.60 0.31 -5.44
C ALA A 108 -4.46 0.52 -6.44
N ALA A 109 -3.90 1.73 -6.46
CA ALA A 109 -2.63 2.01 -7.12
C ALA A 109 -1.52 2.03 -6.07
N ILE A 110 -0.51 1.19 -6.26
CA ILE A 110 0.58 0.96 -5.31
C ILE A 110 1.88 1.40 -5.96
N GLN A 111 2.64 2.22 -5.24
CA GLN A 111 4.00 2.61 -5.61
C GLN A 111 4.93 2.33 -4.44
N CYS A 112 5.98 1.56 -4.70
CA CYS A 112 7.06 1.33 -3.76
C CYS A 112 8.35 1.91 -4.32
N GLN A 113 9.16 2.53 -3.48
CA GLN A 113 10.46 3.05 -3.85
C GLN A 113 11.45 2.86 -2.70
N THR A 114 12.53 2.14 -2.96
CA THR A 114 13.68 2.04 -2.06
C THR A 114 14.70 3.09 -2.50
N SER A 115 15.17 3.93 -1.56
CA SER A 115 16.26 4.86 -1.85
C SER A 115 17.53 4.06 -2.15
N GLN A 116 18.17 4.24 -3.31
CA GLN A 116 19.49 3.65 -3.52
C GLN A 116 20.51 4.46 -2.73
N SER A 117 21.28 3.79 -1.86
CA SER A 117 22.44 4.35 -1.16
C SER A 117 23.64 4.42 -2.08
#